data_AF-A0A7C6TS67-F1
#
_entry.id   AF-A0A7C6TS67-F1
#
_cell.length_a   1.000
_cell.length_b   1.000
_cell.length_c   1.000
_cell.angle_alpha   90.00
_cell.angle_beta   90.00
_cell.angle_gamma   90.00
#
_symmetry.space_group_name_H-M   'P 1'
#
loop_
_entity.id
_entity.type
_entity.pdbx_description
1 polymer ?
#
loop_
_entity_poly.entity_id
_entity_poly.type
_entity_poly.pdbx_seq_one_letter_code
_entity_poly.pdbx_strand_id
1 'polypeptide(L)'
;MTDNPPPVEDRDRIEARLRRMVERWPQVSGCHLNPDAAVVEGIIQVLVRSTLRYGYPYCPCRDVSGDPEQDRAIMCPCQYHREEIRKDGHCRCVLFVGDDFDPEKAYRPLTGDEPIPAARCVRHRSVTVYSTPWCFHSRRAKGLLESQDVAYKSIDIDKDIDAALRVESWTGGYRSVPTICARLIITEPSLAEIERILQTPEMVLESLDLYMTQWCFHSRRTVRWLEEQGFPVRLIDIERDPEAARRVQEWNNGYMSVPTLDVNIRLTEPSGDNLIRALGL
;
A
#
# COMPACT_ATOMS: atom_id res chain seq x y z
N MET A 1 -32.96 34.83 -5.54
CA MET A 1 -31.63 35.17 -6.05
C MET A 1 -31.03 33.86 -6.53
N THR A 2 -30.74 33.77 -7.82
CA THR A 2 -30.31 32.56 -8.52
C THR A 2 -28.89 32.19 -8.11
N ASP A 3 -28.74 31.15 -7.29
CA ASP A 3 -27.47 30.46 -7.08
C ASP A 3 -27.10 29.72 -8.35
N ASN A 4 -26.48 30.44 -9.28
CA ASN A 4 -25.79 29.84 -10.39
C ASN A 4 -24.49 29.25 -9.82
N PRO A 5 -24.23 27.94 -9.92
CA PRO A 5 -22.95 27.39 -9.49
C PRO A 5 -21.83 28.11 -10.25
N PRO A 6 -20.70 28.42 -9.60
CA PRO A 6 -19.60 29.10 -10.26
C PRO A 6 -19.18 28.34 -11.52
N PRO A 7 -18.76 29.03 -12.60
CA PRO A 7 -18.34 28.37 -13.82
C PRO A 7 -17.22 27.39 -13.50
N VAL A 8 -17.35 26.15 -13.96
CA VAL A 8 -16.31 25.12 -13.83
C VAL A 8 -15.05 25.69 -14.49
N GLU A 9 -14.05 26.03 -13.67
CA GLU A 9 -12.77 26.51 -14.20
C GLU A 9 -12.15 25.40 -15.07
N ASP A 10 -11.68 25.78 -16.26
CA ASP A 10 -10.98 24.86 -17.15
C ASP A 10 -9.74 24.28 -16.46
N ARG A 11 -9.46 23.00 -16.68
CA ARG A 11 -8.39 22.23 -16.04
C ARG A 11 -7.04 22.95 -16.16
N ASP A 12 -6.75 23.48 -17.34
CA ASP A 12 -5.48 24.16 -17.62
C ASP A 12 -5.33 25.45 -16.80
N ARG A 13 -6.43 26.17 -16.55
CA ARG A 13 -6.45 27.37 -15.71
C ARG A 13 -6.22 27.01 -14.24
N ILE A 14 -6.85 25.93 -13.77
CA ILE A 14 -6.65 25.39 -12.41
C ILE A 14 -5.18 24.98 -12.23
N GLU A 15 -4.63 24.22 -13.18
CA GLU A 15 -3.24 23.76 -13.14
C GLU A 15 -2.26 24.93 -13.11
N ALA A 16 -2.41 25.92 -14.01
CA ALA A 16 -1.56 27.10 -14.03
C ALA A 16 -1.64 27.91 -12.71
N ARG A 17 -2.82 27.98 -12.09
CA ARG A 17 -3.01 28.65 -10.79
C ARG A 17 -2.30 27.88 -9.67
N LEU A 18 -2.49 26.56 -9.60
CA LEU A 18 -1.88 25.72 -8.57
C LEU A 18 -0.36 25.66 -8.71
N ARG A 19 0.16 25.54 -9.93
CA ARG A 19 1.60 25.58 -10.21
C ARG A 19 2.24 26.88 -9.69
N ARG A 20 1.65 28.04 -10.03
CA ARG A 20 2.11 29.33 -9.50
C ARG A 20 2.07 29.40 -7.97
N MET A 21 1.05 28.81 -7.35
CA MET A 21 0.93 28.78 -5.89
C MET A 21 2.03 27.92 -5.26
N VAL A 22 2.28 26.72 -5.80
CA VAL A 22 3.34 25.81 -5.36
C VAL A 22 4.73 26.44 -5.54
N GLU A 23 5.00 27.04 -6.70
CA GLU A 23 6.31 27.66 -7.01
C GLU A 23 6.60 28.92 -6.18
N ARG A 24 5.57 29.70 -5.83
CA ARG A 24 5.75 30.92 -5.02
C ARG A 24 5.80 30.65 -3.53
N TRP A 25 5.20 29.56 -3.05
CA TRP A 25 5.14 29.27 -1.62
C TRP A 25 6.51 29.29 -0.92
N PRO A 26 7.58 28.65 -1.46
CA PRO A 26 8.94 28.74 -0.91
C PRO A 26 9.44 30.16 -0.60
N GLN A 27 9.05 31.12 -1.44
CA GLN A 27 9.53 32.52 -1.36
C GLN A 27 8.99 33.27 -0.14
N VAL A 28 7.89 32.79 0.45
CA VAL A 28 7.20 33.45 1.57
C VAL A 28 7.13 32.59 2.83
N SER A 29 7.45 31.31 2.73
CA SER A 29 7.37 30.35 3.83
C SER A 29 8.73 30.01 4.45
N GLY A 30 9.84 30.22 3.73
CA GLY A 30 11.16 29.76 4.14
C GLY A 30 11.37 28.25 3.98
N CYS A 31 10.48 27.55 3.29
CA CYS A 31 10.69 26.15 2.87
C CYS A 31 11.14 26.07 1.41
N HIS A 32 11.50 24.87 0.96
CA HIS A 32 11.85 24.58 -0.43
C HIS A 32 10.83 23.63 -1.08
N LEU A 33 10.86 23.52 -2.40
CA LEU A 33 10.19 22.42 -3.09
C LEU A 33 11.05 21.15 -3.00
N ASN A 34 10.39 20.00 -3.09
CA ASN A 34 11.08 18.74 -3.27
C ASN A 34 12.05 18.82 -4.46
N PRO A 35 13.31 18.36 -4.33
CA PRO A 35 14.25 18.37 -5.45
C PRO A 35 13.88 17.40 -6.58
N ASP A 36 13.03 16.40 -6.33
CA ASP A 36 12.53 15.49 -7.35
C ASP A 36 11.35 16.11 -8.10
N ALA A 37 11.59 16.54 -9.34
CA ALA A 37 10.59 17.17 -10.19
C ALA A 37 9.38 16.25 -10.48
N ALA A 38 9.56 14.93 -10.51
CA ALA A 38 8.45 14.00 -10.71
C ALA A 38 7.52 14.00 -9.49
N VAL A 39 8.08 14.11 -8.28
CA VAL A 39 7.30 14.26 -7.03
C VAL A 39 6.48 15.54 -7.05
N VAL A 40 7.10 16.67 -7.37
CA VAL A 40 6.42 17.97 -7.45
C VAL A 40 5.29 17.93 -8.46
N GLU A 41 5.57 17.47 -9.68
CA GLU A 41 4.59 17.42 -10.76
C GLU A 41 3.42 16.50 -10.42
N GLY A 42 3.71 15.29 -9.94
CA GLY A 42 2.66 14.34 -9.56
C GLY A 42 1.72 14.88 -8.49
N ILE A 43 2.27 15.56 -7.46
CA ILE A 43 1.45 16.17 -6.41
C ILE A 43 0.60 17.32 -6.98
N ILE A 44 1.14 18.18 -7.86
CA ILE A 44 0.35 19.22 -8.53
C ILE A 44 -0.84 18.60 -9.26
N GLN A 45 -0.64 17.51 -10.00
CA GLN A 45 -1.72 16.81 -10.70
C GLN A 45 -2.77 16.22 -9.76
N VAL A 46 -2.40 15.78 -8.55
CA VAL A 46 -3.39 15.39 -7.52
C VAL A 46 -4.17 16.61 -7.01
N LEU A 47 -3.50 17.74 -6.75
CA LEU A 47 -4.18 18.97 -6.31
C LEU A 47 -5.16 19.50 -7.37
N VAL A 48 -4.82 19.39 -8.66
CA VAL A 48 -5.72 19.72 -9.79
C VAL A 48 -6.95 18.83 -9.75
N ARG A 49 -6.79 17.50 -9.64
CA ARG A 49 -7.91 16.56 -9.54
C ARG A 49 -8.79 16.82 -8.32
N SER A 50 -8.17 17.12 -7.18
CA SER A 50 -8.88 17.48 -5.95
C SER A 50 -9.72 18.74 -6.15
N THR A 51 -9.16 19.76 -6.81
CA THR A 51 -9.87 21.00 -7.12
C THR A 51 -11.02 20.79 -8.09
N LEU A 52 -10.83 19.97 -9.13
CA LEU A 52 -11.90 19.63 -10.08
C LEU A 52 -13.05 18.86 -9.41
N ARG A 53 -12.73 17.97 -8.47
CA ARG A 53 -13.71 17.09 -7.81
C ARG A 53 -14.43 17.76 -6.63
N TYR A 54 -13.69 18.51 -5.82
CA TYR A 54 -14.19 19.04 -4.54
C TYR A 54 -14.18 20.58 -4.46
N GLY A 55 -13.70 21.26 -5.50
CA GLY A 55 -13.59 22.73 -5.55
C GLY A 55 -12.33 23.31 -4.89
N TYR A 56 -11.59 22.51 -4.12
CA TYR A 56 -10.42 22.95 -3.36
C TYR A 56 -9.22 22.01 -3.52
N PRO A 57 -7.97 22.51 -3.43
CA PRO A 57 -6.77 21.69 -3.55
C PRO A 57 -6.42 20.99 -2.23
N TYR A 58 -7.21 20.00 -1.80
CA TYR A 58 -6.93 19.26 -0.56
C TYR A 58 -5.64 18.41 -0.65
N CYS A 59 -4.92 18.25 0.47
CA CYS A 59 -3.66 17.49 0.52
C CYS A 59 -3.89 16.07 0.01
N PRO A 60 -3.03 15.54 -0.89
CA PRO A 60 -3.06 14.13 -1.26
C PRO A 60 -2.77 13.17 -0.09
N CYS A 61 -2.29 13.70 1.04
CA CYS A 61 -1.78 12.95 2.18
C CYS A 61 -2.77 12.84 3.36
N ARG A 62 -4.01 13.32 3.18
CA ARG A 62 -5.04 13.40 4.22
C ARG A 62 -6.38 13.03 3.61
N ASP A 63 -7.20 12.36 4.39
CA ASP A 63 -8.55 11.96 3.98
C ASP A 63 -9.48 13.18 3.95
N VAL A 64 -10.23 13.30 2.85
CA VAL A 64 -11.26 14.32 2.69
C VAL A 64 -12.55 13.79 3.33
N SER A 65 -12.99 14.44 4.40
CA SER A 65 -14.19 14.04 5.15
C SER A 65 -15.49 14.32 4.41
N GLY A 66 -15.47 15.31 3.50
CA GLY A 66 -16.65 15.82 2.81
C GLY A 66 -17.32 16.99 3.54
N ASP A 67 -16.83 17.34 4.74
CA ASP A 67 -17.24 18.55 5.47
C ASP A 67 -16.22 19.68 5.22
N PRO A 68 -16.60 20.75 4.47
CA PRO A 68 -15.69 21.84 4.13
C PRO A 68 -15.09 22.57 5.34
N GLU A 69 -15.78 22.61 6.49
CA GLU A 69 -15.24 23.27 7.68
C GLU A 69 -14.08 22.48 8.27
N GLN A 70 -14.21 21.15 8.32
CA GLN A 70 -13.16 20.25 8.78
C GLN A 70 -12.01 20.17 7.76
N ASP A 71 -12.36 20.04 6.47
CA ASP A 71 -11.40 19.86 5.39
C ASP A 71 -10.59 21.14 5.09
N ARG A 72 -11.01 22.30 5.63
CA ARG A 72 -10.23 23.55 5.54
C ARG A 72 -8.79 23.38 6.04
N ALA A 73 -8.60 22.57 7.08
CA ALA A 73 -7.29 22.26 7.65
C ALA A 73 -6.33 21.59 6.65
N ILE A 74 -6.87 20.83 5.69
CA ILE A 74 -6.10 20.01 4.76
C ILE A 74 -5.95 20.64 3.37
N MET A 75 -6.49 21.84 3.13
CA MET A 75 -6.24 22.59 1.88
C MET A 75 -4.76 22.93 1.73
N CYS A 76 -4.16 22.62 0.58
CA CYS A 76 -2.74 22.88 0.32
C CYS A 76 -2.46 24.37 0.10
N PRO A 77 -1.43 24.97 0.75
CA PRO A 77 -0.57 24.41 1.81
C PRO A 77 -1.33 24.22 3.13
N CYS A 78 -1.35 23.00 3.66
CA CYS A 78 -2.20 22.63 4.81
C CYS A 78 -1.66 23.19 6.13
N GLN A 79 -2.53 23.38 7.12
CA GLN A 79 -2.12 24.00 8.39
C GLN A 79 -0.98 23.24 9.11
N TYR A 80 -0.83 21.95 8.82
CA TYR A 80 0.17 21.06 9.43
C TYR A 80 1.57 21.23 8.82
N HIS A 81 1.68 21.71 7.58
CA HIS A 81 2.90 21.57 6.78
C HIS A 81 4.13 22.21 7.45
N ARG A 82 3.95 23.34 8.15
CA ARG A 82 5.07 24.07 8.79
C ARG A 82 5.67 23.28 9.95
N GLU A 83 4.79 22.71 10.78
CA GLU A 83 5.19 21.96 11.95
C GLU A 83 5.80 20.61 11.57
N GLU A 84 5.28 19.97 10.51
CA GLU A 84 5.88 18.77 9.91
C GLU A 84 7.28 19.07 9.36
N ILE A 85 7.46 20.14 8.58
CA ILE A 85 8.79 20.52 8.07
C ILE A 85 9.77 20.78 9.23
N ARG A 86 9.33 21.46 10.30
CA ARG A 86 10.16 21.75 11.46
C ARG A 86 10.59 20.49 12.23
N LYS A 87 9.74 19.47 12.28
CA LYS A 87 9.99 18.22 13.03
C LYS A 87 10.73 17.17 12.20
N ASP A 88 10.29 17.01 10.96
CA ASP A 88 10.63 15.87 10.10
C ASP A 88 11.48 16.29 8.89
N GLY A 89 11.77 17.59 8.73
CA GLY A 89 12.50 18.12 7.57
C GLY A 89 11.66 18.17 6.29
N HIS A 90 10.39 17.75 6.32
CA HIS A 90 9.46 17.82 5.19
C HIS A 90 8.00 17.79 5.62
N CYS A 91 7.09 18.28 4.78
CA CYS A 91 5.65 18.03 5.00
C CYS A 91 5.31 16.57 4.68
N ARG A 92 4.16 16.07 5.15
CA ARG A 92 3.79 14.64 5.01
C ARG A 92 3.76 14.14 3.57
N CYS A 93 3.31 14.98 2.61
CA CYS A 93 3.30 14.62 1.19
C CYS A 93 4.64 14.87 0.50
N VAL A 94 5.66 15.36 1.21
CA VAL A 94 6.99 15.77 0.72
C VAL A 94 7.00 16.80 -0.40
N LEU A 95 5.89 17.49 -0.70
CA LEU A 95 5.88 18.58 -1.68
C LEU A 95 6.81 19.73 -1.27
N PHE A 96 6.74 20.08 0.01
CA PHE A 96 7.53 21.13 0.63
C PHE A 96 8.50 20.52 1.64
N VAL A 97 9.75 20.97 1.60
CA VAL A 97 10.86 20.41 2.37
C VAL A 97 11.67 21.50 3.07
N GLY A 98 12.39 21.13 4.14
CA GLY A 98 13.31 22.01 4.86
C GLY A 98 14.70 22.06 4.22
N ASP A 99 15.59 22.87 4.79
CA ASP A 99 16.99 23.01 4.32
C ASP A 99 17.78 21.70 4.43
N ASP A 100 17.44 20.86 5.40
CA ASP A 100 18.12 19.61 5.75
C ASP A 100 17.44 18.36 5.15
N PHE A 101 16.61 18.55 4.11
CA PHE A 101 15.88 17.47 3.48
C PHE A 101 16.82 16.40 2.91
N ASP A 102 16.66 15.19 3.43
CA ASP A 102 17.38 14.00 3.00
C ASP A 102 16.37 12.95 2.52
N PRO A 103 16.30 12.67 1.21
CA PRO A 103 15.43 11.65 0.65
C PRO A 103 15.57 10.28 1.32
N GLU A 104 16.79 9.87 1.69
CA GLU A 104 17.02 8.55 2.30
C GLU A 104 16.39 8.47 3.70
N LYS A 105 16.44 9.56 4.46
CA LYS A 105 15.76 9.66 5.75
C LYS A 105 14.25 9.77 5.59
N ALA A 106 13.79 10.62 4.68
CA ALA A 106 12.36 10.88 4.46
C ALA A 106 11.60 9.62 3.99
N TYR A 107 12.21 8.84 3.11
CA TYR A 107 11.63 7.60 2.59
C TYR A 107 12.00 6.36 3.39
N ARG A 108 12.74 6.50 4.50
CA ARG A 108 13.04 5.37 5.38
C ARG A 108 11.73 4.76 5.88
N PRO A 109 11.53 3.44 5.76
CA PRO A 109 10.38 2.78 6.33
C PRO A 109 10.31 2.99 7.85
N LEU A 110 9.13 3.32 8.37
CA LEU A 110 8.90 3.25 9.81
C LEU A 110 8.45 1.82 10.12
N THR A 111 9.26 1.12 10.87
CA THR A 111 8.94 -0.16 11.50
C THR A 111 9.01 0.04 13.00
N GLY A 112 8.24 -0.74 13.78
CA GLY A 112 8.36 -0.72 15.24
C GLY A 112 9.78 -1.05 15.73
N ASP A 113 10.09 -0.68 16.97
CA ASP A 113 11.39 -0.92 17.60
C ASP A 113 11.64 -2.42 17.89
N GLU A 114 10.58 -3.22 18.00
CA GLU A 114 10.71 -4.66 18.19
C GLU A 114 10.80 -5.40 16.85
N PRO A 115 11.89 -6.15 16.58
CA PRO A 115 12.01 -6.92 15.37
C PRO A 115 10.96 -8.03 15.34
N ILE A 116 10.08 -7.99 14.35
CA ILE A 116 9.12 -9.06 14.08
C ILE A 116 9.93 -10.24 13.52
N PRO A 117 9.91 -11.43 14.15
CA PRO A 117 10.66 -12.57 13.63
C PRO A 117 10.11 -13.04 12.29
N ALA A 118 10.99 -13.19 11.30
CA ALA A 118 10.65 -13.74 10.00
C ALA A 118 9.99 -15.12 10.11
N ALA A 119 8.86 -15.28 9.43
CA ALA A 119 8.18 -16.57 9.34
C ALA A 119 9.00 -17.49 8.44
N ARG A 120 9.64 -18.48 9.07
CA ARG A 120 10.37 -19.54 8.36
C ARG A 120 9.45 -20.43 7.53
N CYS A 121 8.15 -20.44 7.85
CA CYS A 121 7.13 -21.19 7.12
C CYS A 121 6.84 -20.61 5.73
N VAL A 122 7.14 -19.34 5.45
CA VAL A 122 6.94 -18.76 4.12
C VAL A 122 8.10 -19.14 3.21
N ARG A 123 7.84 -20.04 2.25
CA ARG A 123 8.82 -20.60 1.31
C ARG A 123 9.00 -19.74 0.07
N HIS A 124 7.90 -19.22 -0.46
CA HIS A 124 7.90 -18.42 -1.69
C HIS A 124 7.07 -17.16 -1.48
N ARG A 125 7.55 -16.05 -2.04
CA ARG A 125 6.88 -14.75 -2.04
C ARG A 125 6.87 -14.20 -3.46
N SER A 126 5.71 -13.80 -3.94
CA SER A 126 5.57 -13.05 -5.18
C SER A 126 4.80 -11.77 -4.89
N VAL A 127 5.48 -10.62 -4.94
CA VAL A 127 4.93 -9.31 -4.57
C VAL A 127 4.80 -8.43 -5.80
N THR A 128 3.63 -7.80 -5.98
CA THR A 128 3.38 -6.76 -6.98
C THR A 128 2.94 -5.48 -6.29
N VAL A 129 3.62 -4.38 -6.57
CA VAL A 129 3.34 -3.05 -6.00
C VAL A 129 2.77 -2.16 -7.10
N TYR A 130 1.49 -1.82 -7.00
CA TYR A 130 0.85 -0.78 -7.78
C TYR A 130 1.16 0.57 -7.13
N SER A 131 1.79 1.46 -7.88
CA SER A 131 2.41 2.67 -7.34
C SER A 131 2.41 3.80 -8.35
N THR A 132 2.85 4.97 -7.89
CA THR A 132 3.28 6.07 -8.74
C THR A 132 4.67 6.54 -8.28
N PRO A 133 5.49 7.15 -9.15
CA PRO A 133 6.85 7.60 -8.79
C PRO A 133 6.86 8.76 -7.78
N TRP A 134 5.77 9.54 -7.74
CA TRP A 134 5.63 10.72 -6.89
C TRP A 134 5.03 10.42 -5.51
N CYS A 135 4.35 9.27 -5.34
CA CYS A 135 3.68 8.97 -4.08
C CYS A 135 4.69 8.62 -2.98
N PHE A 136 4.68 9.41 -1.90
CA PHE A 136 5.48 9.21 -0.70
C PHE A 136 5.32 7.79 -0.12
N HIS A 137 4.08 7.35 0.09
CA HIS A 137 3.79 6.03 0.66
C HIS A 137 4.29 4.89 -0.23
N SER A 138 4.20 5.05 -1.56
CA SER A 138 4.70 4.06 -2.51
C SER A 138 6.21 3.91 -2.46
N ARG A 139 6.95 5.02 -2.38
CA ARG A 139 8.42 5.00 -2.25
C ARG A 139 8.86 4.36 -0.94
N ARG A 140 8.17 4.65 0.17
CA ARG A 140 8.45 4.03 1.47
C ARG A 140 8.21 2.53 1.48
N ALA A 141 7.09 2.07 0.93
CA ALA A 141 6.79 0.64 0.86
C ALA A 141 7.84 -0.11 0.02
N LYS A 142 8.26 0.45 -1.13
CA LYS A 142 9.34 -0.12 -1.96
C LYS A 142 10.68 -0.17 -1.22
N GLY A 143 11.07 0.93 -0.58
CA GLY A 143 12.29 0.98 0.22
C GLY A 143 12.29 -0.04 1.36
N LEU A 144 11.12 -0.35 1.94
CA LEU A 144 10.99 -1.41 2.93
C LEU A 144 11.25 -2.78 2.33
N LEU A 145 10.61 -3.11 1.21
CA LEU A 145 10.83 -4.37 0.51
C LEU A 145 12.30 -4.55 0.13
N GLU A 146 12.95 -3.50 -0.35
CA GLU A 146 14.39 -3.49 -0.70
C GLU A 146 15.27 -3.73 0.54
N SER A 147 14.97 -3.07 1.67
CA SER A 147 15.72 -3.27 2.92
C SER A 147 15.60 -4.68 3.51
N GLN A 148 14.52 -5.39 3.18
CA GLN A 148 14.24 -6.75 3.60
C GLN A 148 14.62 -7.79 2.53
N ASP A 149 15.30 -7.36 1.46
CA ASP A 149 15.72 -8.20 0.32
C ASP A 149 14.54 -8.96 -0.34
N VAL A 150 13.37 -8.32 -0.40
CA VAL A 150 12.16 -8.89 -1.01
C VAL A 150 12.04 -8.43 -2.46
N ALA A 151 12.18 -9.37 -3.39
CA ALA A 151 11.92 -9.11 -4.80
C ALA A 151 10.44 -8.75 -5.05
N TYR A 152 10.20 -7.70 -5.84
CA TYR A 152 8.86 -7.24 -6.19
C TYR A 152 8.77 -6.74 -7.63
N LYS A 153 7.59 -6.85 -8.22
CA LYS A 153 7.24 -6.20 -9.49
C LYS A 153 6.59 -4.86 -9.21
N SER A 154 7.17 -3.76 -9.69
CA SER A 154 6.53 -2.44 -9.64
C SER A 154 5.68 -2.18 -10.88
N ILE A 155 4.46 -1.70 -10.71
CA ILE A 155 3.56 -1.24 -11.78
C ILE A 155 3.23 0.24 -11.53
N ASP A 156 3.45 1.09 -12.53
CA ASP A 156 3.16 2.52 -12.50
C ASP A 156 1.76 2.78 -13.07
N ILE A 157 0.81 3.09 -12.19
CA ILE A 157 -0.60 3.27 -12.58
C ILE A 157 -0.86 4.58 -13.33
N ASP A 158 0.09 5.52 -13.35
CA ASP A 158 -0.06 6.74 -14.17
C ASP A 158 0.19 6.43 -15.65
N LYS A 159 0.90 5.33 -15.95
CA LYS A 159 1.24 4.91 -17.33
C LYS A 159 0.42 3.72 -17.81
N ASP A 160 -0.05 2.89 -16.89
CA ASP A 160 -0.81 1.69 -17.19
C ASP A 160 -2.28 1.89 -16.81
N ILE A 161 -3.13 2.07 -17.84
CA ILE A 161 -4.56 2.33 -17.65
C ILE A 161 -5.30 1.11 -17.08
N ASP A 162 -4.91 -0.10 -17.47
CA ASP A 162 -5.55 -1.33 -16.99
C ASP A 162 -5.21 -1.54 -15.51
N ALA A 163 -3.97 -1.27 -15.12
CA ALA A 163 -3.56 -1.27 -13.72
C ALA A 163 -4.28 -0.20 -12.90
N ALA A 164 -4.47 1.00 -13.44
CA ALA A 164 -5.22 2.06 -12.77
C ALA A 164 -6.68 1.66 -12.54
N LEU A 165 -7.37 1.14 -13.57
CA LEU A 165 -8.75 0.65 -13.46
C LEU A 165 -8.88 -0.49 -12.46
N ARG A 166 -7.88 -1.37 -12.42
CA ARG A 166 -7.84 -2.46 -11.45
C ARG A 166 -7.73 -1.93 -10.02
N VAL A 167 -6.84 -0.97 -9.75
CA VAL A 167 -6.74 -0.30 -8.44
C VAL A 167 -8.05 0.39 -8.08
N GLU A 168 -8.64 1.15 -9.02
CA GLU A 168 -9.94 1.80 -8.80
C GLU A 168 -11.04 0.82 -8.41
N SER A 169 -11.10 -0.34 -9.07
CA SER A 169 -12.10 -1.38 -8.73
C SER A 169 -11.96 -1.89 -7.29
N TRP A 170 -10.74 -1.89 -6.75
CA TRP A 170 -10.43 -2.38 -5.41
C TRP A 170 -10.62 -1.33 -4.32
N THR A 171 -10.44 -0.07 -4.67
CA THR A 171 -10.43 1.05 -3.71
C THR A 171 -11.62 1.98 -3.95
N GLY A 172 -12.77 1.44 -4.35
CA GLY A 172 -14.03 2.21 -4.44
C GLY A 172 -14.00 3.38 -5.42
N GLY A 173 -13.27 3.23 -6.53
CA GLY A 173 -13.10 4.26 -7.57
C GLY A 173 -11.96 5.25 -7.32
N TYR A 174 -11.22 5.11 -6.21
CA TYR A 174 -10.02 5.92 -5.93
C TYR A 174 -8.77 5.29 -6.56
N ARG A 175 -7.70 6.06 -6.79
CA ARG A 175 -6.39 5.53 -7.20
C ARG A 175 -5.44 5.49 -6.00
N SER A 176 -5.83 4.79 -4.94
CA SER A 176 -5.06 4.73 -3.70
C SER A 176 -3.79 3.89 -3.90
N VAL A 177 -2.64 4.49 -3.60
CA VAL A 177 -1.33 3.89 -3.81
C VAL A 177 -0.43 4.14 -2.59
N PRO A 178 0.34 3.14 -2.14
CA PRO A 178 0.57 1.86 -2.79
C PRO A 178 -0.56 0.87 -2.56
N THR A 179 -0.98 0.17 -3.62
CA THR A 179 -1.76 -1.06 -3.48
C THR A 179 -0.80 -2.23 -3.72
N ILE A 180 -0.70 -3.15 -2.77
CA ILE A 180 0.25 -4.27 -2.82
C ILE A 180 -0.54 -5.57 -2.90
N CYS A 181 -0.26 -6.37 -3.91
CA CYS A 181 -0.76 -7.74 -4.03
C CYS A 181 0.39 -8.70 -3.77
N ALA A 182 0.18 -9.70 -2.92
CA ALA A 182 1.17 -10.72 -2.63
C ALA A 182 0.58 -12.11 -2.69
N ARG A 183 1.35 -13.05 -3.26
CA ARG A 183 1.11 -14.48 -3.16
C ARG A 183 2.18 -15.10 -2.27
N LEU A 184 1.75 -15.83 -1.26
CA LEU A 184 2.61 -16.49 -0.28
C LEU A 184 2.38 -17.98 -0.32
N ILE A 185 3.47 -18.74 -0.43
CA ILE A 185 3.43 -20.19 -0.21
C ILE A 185 3.97 -20.48 1.19
N ILE A 186 3.11 -20.99 2.05
CA ILE A 186 3.37 -21.19 3.47
C ILE A 186 3.31 -22.68 3.78
N THR A 187 4.39 -23.26 4.30
CA THR A 187 4.50 -24.70 4.56
C THR A 187 4.69 -24.98 6.03
N GLU A 188 3.90 -25.93 6.53
CA GLU A 188 3.90 -26.40 7.91
C GLU A 188 3.85 -25.24 8.95
N PRO A 189 2.96 -24.24 8.78
CA PRO A 189 2.95 -23.12 9.70
C PRO A 189 2.38 -23.50 11.07
N SER A 190 2.87 -22.80 12.09
CA SER A 190 2.21 -22.74 13.39
C SER A 190 0.91 -21.92 13.31
N LEU A 191 -0.02 -22.14 14.24
CA LEU A 191 -1.25 -21.34 14.30
C LEU A 191 -0.95 -19.85 14.53
N ALA A 192 0.07 -19.53 15.34
CA ALA A 192 0.48 -18.15 15.60
C ALA A 192 1.01 -17.46 14.33
N GLU A 193 1.71 -18.18 13.44
CA GLU A 193 2.17 -17.63 12.17
C GLU A 193 1.00 -17.39 11.20
N ILE A 194 0.04 -18.32 11.15
CA ILE A 194 -1.18 -18.16 10.33
C ILE A 194 -1.96 -16.93 10.82
N GLU A 195 -2.19 -16.84 12.13
CA GLU A 195 -2.90 -15.73 12.77
C GLU A 195 -2.22 -14.39 12.45
N ARG A 196 -0.89 -14.31 12.66
CA ARG A 196 -0.11 -13.10 12.38
C ARG A 196 -0.24 -12.62 10.94
N ILE A 197 -0.22 -13.55 9.97
CA ILE A 197 -0.28 -13.22 8.54
C ILE A 197 -1.73 -12.86 8.16
N LEU A 198 -2.68 -13.76 8.41
CA LEU A 198 -4.06 -13.64 7.91
C LEU A 198 -4.93 -12.64 8.66
N GLN A 199 -4.59 -12.31 9.91
CA GLN A 199 -5.28 -11.27 10.68
C GLN A 199 -4.52 -9.95 10.69
N THR A 200 -3.63 -9.73 9.71
CA THR A 200 -2.99 -8.41 9.53
C THR A 200 -4.07 -7.35 9.27
N PRO A 201 -4.07 -6.22 9.99
CA PRO A 201 -5.00 -5.13 9.71
C PRO A 201 -4.92 -4.66 8.26
N GLU A 202 -6.06 -4.24 7.68
CA GLU A 202 -6.15 -3.71 6.31
C GLU A 202 -5.83 -4.73 5.20
N MET A 203 -5.51 -5.97 5.56
CA MET A 203 -5.32 -7.06 4.62
C MET A 203 -6.67 -7.60 4.13
N VAL A 204 -6.81 -7.66 2.81
CA VAL A 204 -7.91 -8.35 2.13
C VAL A 204 -7.40 -9.69 1.64
N LEU A 205 -8.08 -10.77 2.05
CA LEU A 205 -7.81 -12.12 1.55
C LEU A 205 -8.53 -12.30 0.21
N GLU A 206 -7.77 -12.49 -0.87
CA GLU A 206 -8.31 -12.70 -2.23
C GLU A 206 -8.60 -14.17 -2.48
N SER A 207 -7.68 -15.06 -2.06
CA SER A 207 -7.91 -16.51 -2.08
C SER A 207 -7.04 -17.24 -1.07
N LEU A 208 -7.53 -18.38 -0.60
CA LEU A 208 -6.83 -19.26 0.33
C LEU A 208 -7.05 -20.72 -0.05
N ASP A 209 -6.00 -21.35 -0.56
CA ASP A 209 -6.00 -22.80 -0.80
C ASP A 209 -5.16 -23.50 0.26
N LEU A 210 -5.68 -24.59 0.82
CA LEU A 210 -4.97 -25.44 1.77
C LEU A 210 -4.78 -26.83 1.17
N TYR A 211 -3.52 -27.15 0.87
CA TYR A 211 -3.07 -28.46 0.45
C TYR A 211 -2.80 -29.34 1.67
N MET A 212 -3.51 -30.46 1.76
CA MET A 212 -3.57 -31.30 2.93
C MET A 212 -3.68 -32.79 2.60
N THR A 213 -3.52 -33.62 3.63
CA THR A 213 -3.99 -35.01 3.64
C THR A 213 -4.97 -35.21 4.79
N GLN A 214 -5.88 -36.18 4.65
CA GLN A 214 -6.95 -36.40 5.64
C GLN A 214 -6.44 -36.93 6.98
N TRP A 215 -5.30 -37.62 6.97
CA TRP A 215 -4.71 -38.24 8.16
C TRP A 215 -3.71 -37.33 8.89
N CYS A 216 -3.23 -36.26 8.25
CA CYS A 216 -2.24 -35.37 8.86
C CYS A 216 -2.87 -34.53 9.98
N PHE A 217 -2.38 -34.74 11.21
CA PHE A 217 -2.82 -34.02 12.41
C PHE A 217 -2.70 -32.49 12.26
N HIS A 218 -1.55 -32.00 11.77
CA HIS A 218 -1.29 -30.58 11.59
C HIS A 218 -2.26 -29.96 10.58
N SER A 219 -2.53 -30.66 9.47
CA SER A 219 -3.50 -30.22 8.48
C SER A 219 -4.90 -30.09 9.06
N ARG A 220 -5.38 -31.10 9.78
CA ARG A 220 -6.70 -31.05 10.43
C ARG A 220 -6.81 -29.93 11.45
N ARG A 221 -5.73 -29.66 12.20
CA ARG A 221 -5.67 -28.55 13.16
C ARG A 221 -5.77 -27.19 12.45
N THR A 222 -5.05 -27.01 11.35
CA THR A 222 -5.11 -25.79 10.53
C THR A 222 -6.48 -25.58 9.91
N VAL A 223 -7.09 -26.62 9.33
CA VAL A 223 -8.47 -26.55 8.78
C VAL A 223 -9.44 -26.05 9.84
N ARG A 224 -9.46 -26.72 11.00
CA ARG A 224 -10.39 -26.39 12.08
C ARG A 224 -10.23 -24.96 12.55
N TRP A 225 -8.99 -24.50 12.71
CA TRP A 225 -8.73 -23.12 13.11
C TRP A 225 -9.23 -22.13 12.04
N LEU A 226 -8.95 -22.38 10.76
CA LEU A 226 -9.42 -21.52 9.66
C LEU A 226 -10.95 -21.44 9.60
N GLU A 227 -11.64 -22.57 9.78
CA GLU A 227 -13.10 -22.64 9.86
C GLU A 227 -13.65 -21.88 11.07
N GLU A 228 -13.04 -22.05 12.26
CA GLU A 228 -13.42 -21.35 13.49
C GLU A 228 -13.24 -19.83 13.37
N GLN A 229 -12.22 -19.37 12.64
CA GLN A 229 -12.01 -17.94 12.35
C GLN A 229 -12.86 -17.43 11.18
N GLY A 230 -13.62 -18.31 10.49
CA GLY A 230 -14.51 -17.93 9.39
C GLY A 230 -13.80 -17.61 8.07
N PHE A 231 -12.56 -18.10 7.87
CA PHE A 231 -11.86 -17.88 6.59
C PHE A 231 -12.42 -18.78 5.48
N PRO A 232 -12.69 -18.23 4.29
CA PRO A 232 -13.13 -19.01 3.13
C PRO A 232 -11.94 -19.79 2.54
N VAL A 233 -11.67 -20.97 3.07
CA VAL A 233 -10.57 -21.85 2.62
C VAL A 233 -11.06 -22.91 1.63
N ARG A 234 -10.33 -23.10 0.54
CA ARG A 234 -10.51 -24.24 -0.38
C ARG A 234 -9.56 -25.37 0.02
N LEU A 235 -10.13 -26.49 0.43
CA LEU A 235 -9.37 -27.70 0.81
C LEU A 235 -9.01 -28.53 -0.42
N ILE A 236 -7.74 -28.89 -0.54
CA ILE A 236 -7.21 -29.70 -1.64
C ILE A 236 -6.48 -30.91 -1.05
N ASP A 237 -7.02 -32.10 -1.29
CA ASP A 237 -6.44 -33.38 -0.86
C ASP A 237 -5.41 -33.87 -1.87
N ILE A 238 -4.12 -33.80 -1.51
CA ILE A 238 -3.02 -34.14 -2.43
C ILE A 238 -2.92 -35.64 -2.71
N GLU A 239 -3.56 -36.50 -1.92
CA GLU A 239 -3.60 -37.94 -2.21
C GLU A 239 -4.60 -38.26 -3.34
N ARG A 240 -5.55 -37.37 -3.58
CA ARG A 240 -6.61 -37.54 -4.59
C ARG A 240 -6.36 -36.74 -5.86
N ASP A 241 -5.50 -35.73 -5.79
CA ASP A 241 -5.12 -34.86 -6.91
C ASP A 241 -3.60 -34.92 -7.16
N PRO A 242 -3.16 -35.69 -8.16
CA PRO A 242 -1.74 -35.79 -8.53
C PRO A 242 -1.12 -34.46 -8.97
N GLU A 243 -1.89 -33.55 -9.56
CA GLU A 243 -1.38 -32.24 -9.95
C GLU A 243 -1.11 -31.36 -8.73
N ALA A 244 -2.02 -31.40 -7.74
CA ALA A 244 -1.83 -30.73 -6.47
C ALA A 244 -0.60 -31.25 -5.71
N ALA A 245 -0.42 -32.57 -5.67
CA ALA A 245 0.79 -33.18 -5.10
C ALA A 245 2.07 -32.67 -5.77
N ARG A 246 2.10 -32.61 -7.10
CA ARG A 246 3.25 -32.09 -7.85
C ARG A 246 3.56 -30.63 -7.51
N ARG A 247 2.54 -29.77 -7.39
CA ARG A 247 2.74 -28.36 -6.99
C ARG A 247 3.34 -28.25 -5.58
N VAL A 248 2.83 -29.03 -4.63
CA VAL A 248 3.37 -29.06 -3.26
C VAL A 248 4.83 -29.51 -3.26
N GLN A 249 5.18 -30.52 -4.06
CA GLN A 249 6.57 -30.96 -4.22
C GLN A 249 7.46 -29.85 -4.80
N GLU A 250 7.00 -29.14 -5.83
CA GLU A 250 7.75 -28.03 -6.43
C GLU A 250 8.05 -26.93 -5.41
N TRP A 251 7.08 -26.58 -4.56
CA TRP A 251 7.28 -25.57 -3.54
C TRP A 251 8.18 -26.02 -2.39
N ASN A 252 8.23 -27.32 -2.12
CA ASN A 252 8.90 -27.92 -0.98
C ASN A 252 10.10 -28.78 -1.37
N ASN A 253 10.82 -28.42 -2.44
CA ASN A 253 12.07 -29.11 -2.85
C ASN A 253 11.92 -30.63 -3.03
N GLY A 254 10.79 -31.08 -3.58
CA GLY A 254 10.47 -32.49 -3.84
C GLY A 254 9.67 -33.17 -2.72
N TYR A 255 9.53 -32.57 -1.55
CA TYR A 255 8.77 -33.13 -0.43
C TYR A 255 7.28 -32.81 -0.53
N MET A 256 6.42 -33.76 -0.14
CA MET A 256 4.97 -33.53 -0.01
C MET A 256 4.62 -33.01 1.39
N SER A 257 5.28 -31.92 1.82
CA SER A 257 5.03 -31.33 3.13
C SER A 257 3.62 -30.73 3.21
N VAL A 258 2.85 -31.17 4.21
CA VAL A 258 1.50 -30.68 4.49
C VAL A 258 1.35 -30.36 5.98
N PRO A 259 0.60 -29.31 6.37
CA PRO A 259 -0.19 -28.44 5.52
C PRO A 259 0.66 -27.45 4.71
N THR A 260 0.33 -27.26 3.44
CA THR A 260 0.88 -26.17 2.61
C THR A 260 -0.26 -25.24 2.20
N LEU A 261 -0.11 -23.94 2.42
CA LEU A 261 -1.11 -22.91 2.11
C LEU A 261 -0.60 -22.07 0.93
N ASP A 262 -1.48 -21.81 -0.02
CA ASP A 262 -1.29 -20.85 -1.11
C ASP A 262 -2.24 -19.67 -0.87
N VAL A 263 -1.67 -18.57 -0.40
CA VAL A 263 -2.41 -17.41 0.09
C VAL A 263 -2.21 -16.24 -0.86
N ASN A 264 -3.31 -15.69 -1.37
CA ASN A 264 -3.30 -14.46 -2.16
C ASN A 264 -3.93 -13.35 -1.34
N ILE A 265 -3.18 -12.30 -1.08
CA ILE A 265 -3.57 -11.16 -0.25
C ILE A 265 -3.40 -9.84 -0.99
N ARG A 266 -4.17 -8.84 -0.56
CA ARG A 266 -4.05 -7.45 -1.00
C ARG A 266 -4.02 -6.51 0.20
N LEU A 267 -3.16 -5.50 0.13
CA LEU A 267 -3.03 -4.42 1.10
C LEU A 267 -3.18 -3.09 0.38
N THR A 268 -3.99 -2.18 0.91
CA THR A 268 -4.14 -0.82 0.37
C THR A 268 -3.52 0.16 1.36
N GLU A 269 -2.52 0.91 0.91
CA GLU A 269 -1.78 1.90 1.71
C GLU A 269 -1.26 1.37 3.06
N PRO A 270 -0.65 0.15 3.10
CA PRO A 270 -0.26 -0.45 4.37
C PRO A 270 0.83 0.33 5.09
N SER A 271 0.80 0.27 6.42
CA SER A 271 1.95 0.63 7.25
C SER A 271 3.13 -0.32 7.02
N GLY A 272 4.34 0.10 7.44
CA GLY A 272 5.52 -0.77 7.38
C GLY A 272 5.34 -2.07 8.18
N ASP A 273 4.79 -1.96 9.39
CA ASP A 273 4.52 -3.11 10.25
C ASP A 273 3.47 -4.05 9.65
N ASN A 274 2.39 -3.52 9.07
CA ASN A 274 1.39 -4.35 8.40
C ASN A 274 2.00 -5.07 7.18
N LEU A 275 2.86 -4.39 6.41
CA LEU A 275 3.54 -5.01 5.28
C LEU A 275 4.49 -6.15 5.73
N ILE A 276 5.26 -5.96 6.79
CA ILE A 276 6.13 -7.00 7.38
C ILE A 276 5.31 -8.19 7.88
N ARG A 277 4.25 -7.92 8.66
CA ARG A 277 3.36 -8.97 9.20
C ARG A 277 2.72 -9.79 8.10
N ALA A 278 2.12 -9.12 7.12
CA ALA A 278 1.43 -9.76 6.02
C ALA A 278 2.36 -10.59 5.13
N LEU A 279 3.59 -10.13 4.89
CA LEU A 279 4.57 -10.89 4.07
C LEU A 279 5.33 -11.95 4.88
N GLY A 280 5.04 -12.06 6.18
CA GLY A 280 5.75 -12.97 7.09
C GLY A 280 7.25 -12.69 7.14
N LEU A 281 7.64 -11.42 7.03
CA LEU A 281 9.01 -10.96 7.22
C LEU A 281 9.32 -10.83 8.72
#